data_AF-A0AAN3IL48-F1
#
_entry.id   AF-A0AAN3IL48-F1
#
_cell.length_a   1.000
_cell.length_b   1.000
_cell.length_c   1.000
_cell.angle_alpha   90.00
_cell.angle_beta   90.00
_cell.angle_gamma   90.00
#
_symmetry.space_group_name_H-M   'P 1'
#
loop_
_entity.id
_entity.type
_entity.pdbx_description
1 polymer ?
#
loop_
_entity_poly.entity_id
_entity_poly.type
_entity_poly.pdbx_seq_one_letter_code
_entity_poly.pdbx_strand_id
1 'polypeptide(L)'
;MKNERYPLDLAISVQDFNTSDWKDSIAQATREGYSAMWQALSDAARDAIEQGRIEHGKVLWLLADACSMMLSPSSPNEPFKPFAVFHDRRSVVPDDISDSDILFFAEIVDGVDNDWLKARLSDLVWLKSKPRNIEFALKAIDAYRSLPLDTDTWIHGGRDCWSRAISLARMLKGGAGDRLQQIETTIVAAFHASIRDDGFLGLWLADLLKSNRLGGAHRTDVSTKLEALARGFDDEGDLHKAREYFSAAAEWYKLIPDEAKAAEMTVLVAEGWVKEAVARVASESPSHMVAASFYENAIQIYRTIPRAERSTHQVDERIAELRVHLNNSGERAIGEMGLIQTPGVDLTQVIEKARESVTGKSAQNALLAFANLHRGVNAEELRNSALERMRQHPLQSLFAVTVMSRDGRVIAKRPAMGLGGELTEDDEIAIRAEMIRDYGILVSIVVQAHIWPALEVLLLEHRLRESDFIELARHSPIVPKERVGLFGKGLFAGYERDFVTALHLLIPQIEHLVRVHLKQAGTKTTNLDKDGIENENGMSTLVGLPEAEQVFGKDLVFEFESLFCNAFGPNLRNELAHGLLDEDGCNSPFAIYAWWLALRLTFNTWWNSANPISEPQ
;
A
#
# COMPACT_ATOMS: atom_id res chain seq x y z
N MET A 1 34.09 9.85 -20.55
CA MET A 1 34.87 11.11 -20.50
C MET A 1 35.07 11.45 -19.04
N LYS A 2 36.30 11.82 -18.63
CA LYS A 2 36.61 12.21 -17.25
C LYS A 2 35.77 13.45 -16.90
N ASN A 3 34.76 13.26 -16.05
CA ASN A 3 33.86 14.30 -15.57
C ASN A 3 34.52 15.08 -14.41
N GLU A 4 35.78 15.47 -14.60
CA GLU A 4 36.54 16.18 -13.57
C GLU A 4 36.20 17.67 -13.69
N ARG A 5 35.46 18.21 -12.72
CA ARG A 5 35.01 19.61 -12.71
C ARG A 5 36.18 20.58 -12.59
N TYR A 6 37.24 20.18 -11.89
CA TYR A 6 38.49 20.90 -11.68
C TYR A 6 39.59 19.89 -11.30
N PRO A 7 40.89 20.22 -11.43
CA PRO A 7 41.97 19.32 -11.02
C PRO A 7 41.88 18.97 -9.53
N LEU A 8 41.98 17.68 -9.18
CA LEU A 8 41.87 17.21 -7.78
C LEU A 8 42.87 17.88 -6.82
N ASP A 9 44.10 18.11 -7.27
CA ASP A 9 45.18 18.70 -6.48
C ASP A 9 45.20 20.24 -6.49
N LEU A 10 44.18 20.90 -7.04
CA LEU A 10 44.09 22.36 -7.09
C LEU A 10 43.93 22.94 -5.68
N ALA A 11 44.93 23.68 -5.20
CA ALA A 11 44.85 24.40 -3.94
C ALA A 11 44.00 25.67 -4.10
N ILE A 12 43.18 25.96 -3.08
CA ILE A 12 42.37 27.17 -2.99
C ILE A 12 42.65 27.84 -1.64
N SER A 13 42.47 29.16 -1.59
CA SER A 13 42.77 30.00 -0.44
C SER A 13 41.55 30.83 -0.01
N VAL A 14 41.60 31.39 1.20
CA VAL A 14 40.58 32.34 1.68
C VAL A 14 40.45 33.55 0.75
N GLN A 15 41.52 33.96 0.06
CA GLN A 15 41.47 35.04 -0.93
C GLN A 15 40.61 34.65 -2.15
N ASP A 16 40.69 33.41 -2.61
CA ASP A 16 39.87 32.90 -3.71
C ASP A 16 38.40 32.87 -3.30
N PHE A 17 38.09 32.50 -2.06
CA PHE A 17 36.74 32.61 -1.50
C PHE A 17 36.22 34.05 -1.47
N ASN A 18 37.03 34.99 -0.98
CA ASN A 18 36.62 36.39 -0.86
C ASN A 18 36.40 37.07 -2.22
N THR A 19 36.94 36.50 -3.30
CA THR A 19 36.88 37.07 -4.66
C THR A 19 36.10 36.19 -5.65
N SER A 20 35.36 35.18 -5.18
CA SER A 20 34.61 34.24 -6.02
C SER A 20 33.21 34.69 -6.41
N ASP A 21 32.76 35.86 -5.94
CA ASP A 21 31.42 36.40 -6.20
C ASP A 21 30.27 35.46 -5.74
N TRP A 22 30.56 34.56 -4.78
CA TRP A 22 29.58 33.58 -4.28
C TRP A 22 28.32 34.25 -3.68
N LYS A 23 28.48 35.42 -3.06
CA LYS A 23 27.37 36.19 -2.48
C LYS A 23 26.37 36.64 -3.53
N ASP A 24 26.87 37.21 -4.61
CA ASP A 24 26.04 37.67 -5.73
C ASP A 24 25.37 36.48 -6.41
N SER A 25 26.08 35.36 -6.52
CA SER A 25 25.58 34.12 -7.12
C SER A 25 24.33 33.60 -6.40
N ILE A 26 24.28 33.65 -5.07
CA ILE A 26 23.14 33.11 -4.30
C ILE A 26 22.10 34.15 -3.87
N ALA A 27 22.29 35.43 -4.18
CA ALA A 27 21.46 36.51 -3.64
C ALA A 27 19.95 36.29 -3.81
N GLN A 28 19.53 35.74 -4.96
CA GLN A 28 18.12 35.41 -5.24
C GLN A 28 17.73 33.99 -4.81
N ALA A 29 18.67 33.04 -4.89
CA ALA A 29 18.42 31.63 -4.60
C ALA A 29 18.15 31.33 -3.11
N THR A 30 18.59 32.20 -2.20
CA THR A 30 18.45 32.01 -0.75
C THR A 30 17.01 31.88 -0.25
N ARG A 31 16.04 32.43 -0.99
CA ARG A 31 14.62 32.32 -0.65
C ARG A 31 14.04 30.92 -0.94
N GLU A 32 14.67 30.17 -1.83
CA GLU A 32 14.21 28.86 -2.30
C GLU A 32 15.03 27.70 -1.70
N GLY A 33 15.87 27.99 -0.70
CA GLY A 33 16.63 27.01 0.07
C GLY A 33 17.84 26.41 -0.68
N TYR A 34 18.33 25.27 -0.17
CA TYR A 34 19.59 24.68 -0.62
C TYR A 34 19.60 24.22 -2.09
N SER A 35 18.46 23.77 -2.62
CA SER A 35 18.38 23.31 -4.03
C SER A 35 18.66 24.45 -5.01
N ALA A 36 18.05 25.61 -4.79
CA ALA A 36 18.29 26.79 -5.62
C ALA A 36 19.72 27.30 -5.45
N MET A 37 20.26 27.29 -4.22
CA MET A 37 21.65 27.66 -3.96
C MET A 37 22.63 26.75 -4.71
N TRP A 38 22.39 25.43 -4.69
CA TRP A 38 23.19 24.47 -5.45
C TRP A 38 23.18 24.80 -6.94
N GLN A 39 22.01 25.07 -7.52
CA GLN A 39 21.91 25.40 -8.95
C GLN A 39 22.68 26.69 -9.27
N ALA A 40 22.43 27.76 -8.53
CA ALA A 40 23.07 29.05 -8.76
C ALA A 40 24.60 29.01 -8.60
N LEU A 41 25.09 28.30 -7.57
CA LEU A 41 26.53 28.09 -7.37
C LEU A 41 27.14 27.20 -8.45
N SER A 42 26.43 26.18 -8.92
CA SER A 42 26.88 25.32 -10.02
C SER A 42 26.99 26.08 -11.34
N ASP A 43 26.05 26.99 -11.60
CA ASP A 43 26.05 27.86 -12.78
C ASP A 43 27.24 28.83 -12.72
N ALA A 44 27.39 29.55 -11.60
CA ALA A 44 28.51 30.46 -11.38
C ALA A 44 29.88 29.75 -11.44
N ALA A 45 29.96 28.52 -10.92
CA ALA A 45 31.18 27.73 -10.97
C ALA A 45 31.58 27.37 -12.41
N ARG A 46 30.62 27.02 -13.27
CA ARG A 46 30.86 26.75 -14.69
C ARG A 46 31.34 28.00 -15.41
N ASP A 47 30.66 29.12 -15.20
CA ASP A 47 31.01 30.41 -15.81
C ASP A 47 32.42 30.87 -15.40
N ALA A 48 32.79 30.72 -14.13
CA ALA A 48 34.12 31.06 -13.64
C ALA A 48 35.22 30.22 -14.33
N ILE A 49 34.99 28.91 -14.49
CA ILE A 49 35.93 28.01 -15.16
C ILE A 49 36.05 28.35 -16.65
N GLU A 50 34.93 28.64 -17.32
CA GLU A 50 34.93 29.07 -18.73
C GLU A 50 35.69 30.39 -18.94
N GLN A 51 35.68 31.27 -17.95
CA GLN A 51 36.46 32.52 -17.93
C GLN A 51 37.93 32.33 -17.52
N GLY A 52 38.38 31.09 -17.25
CA GLY A 52 39.75 30.78 -16.84
C GLY A 52 40.05 31.03 -15.36
N ARG A 53 39.03 31.32 -14.54
CA ARG A 53 39.12 31.50 -13.08
C ARG A 53 38.90 30.16 -12.36
N ILE A 54 39.85 29.23 -12.51
CA ILE A 54 39.67 27.83 -12.10
C ILE A 54 39.59 27.70 -10.57
N GLU A 55 40.35 28.50 -9.82
CA GLU A 55 40.33 28.54 -8.35
C GLU A 55 38.97 29.02 -7.83
N HIS A 56 38.42 30.11 -8.38
CA HIS A 56 37.06 30.57 -8.07
C HIS A 56 36.01 29.51 -8.42
N GLY A 57 36.18 28.86 -9.57
CA GLY A 57 35.35 27.73 -10.00
C GLY A 57 35.33 26.58 -9.00
N LYS A 58 36.51 26.18 -8.49
CA LYS A 58 36.60 25.13 -7.44
C LYS A 58 35.90 25.58 -6.16
N VAL A 59 36.11 26.82 -5.70
CA VAL A 59 35.40 27.35 -4.52
C VAL A 59 33.89 27.23 -4.70
N LEU A 60 33.35 27.74 -5.81
CA LEU A 60 31.91 27.74 -6.08
C LEU A 60 31.35 26.33 -6.19
N TRP A 61 32.07 25.39 -6.81
CA TRP A 61 31.67 23.98 -6.84
C TRP A 61 31.65 23.33 -5.46
N LEU A 62 32.61 23.61 -4.58
CA LEU A 62 32.60 23.07 -3.21
C LEU A 62 31.40 23.59 -2.42
N LEU A 63 31.06 24.88 -2.56
CA LEU A 63 29.85 25.44 -1.94
C LEU A 63 28.58 24.82 -2.53
N ALA A 64 28.54 24.61 -3.85
CA ALA A 64 27.43 23.93 -4.52
C ALA A 64 27.27 22.50 -3.98
N ASP A 65 28.35 21.74 -3.91
CA ASP A 65 28.35 20.35 -3.45
C ASP A 65 27.88 20.24 -1.99
N ALA A 66 28.28 21.17 -1.13
CA ALA A 66 27.74 21.28 0.23
C ALA A 66 26.21 21.52 0.24
N CYS A 67 25.69 22.32 -0.69
CA CYS A 67 24.25 22.60 -0.82
C CYS A 67 23.46 21.47 -1.52
N SER A 68 24.13 20.56 -2.23
CA SER A 68 23.46 19.51 -3.02
C SER A 68 22.88 18.36 -2.19
N MET A 69 23.31 18.22 -0.94
CA MET A 69 22.98 17.06 -0.09
C MET A 69 21.62 17.22 0.58
N MET A 70 20.83 16.14 0.58
CA MET A 70 19.56 16.09 1.30
C MET A 70 19.82 15.95 2.81
N LEU A 71 19.20 16.79 3.62
CA LEU A 71 19.32 16.74 5.08
C LEU A 71 18.36 15.68 5.66
N SER A 72 18.90 14.77 6.45
CA SER A 72 18.17 13.68 7.13
C SER A 72 18.39 13.80 8.64
N PRO A 73 17.69 14.70 9.34
CA PRO A 73 17.98 15.08 10.74
C PRO A 73 17.82 13.93 11.75
N SER A 74 17.10 12.87 11.37
CA SER A 74 16.90 11.65 12.16
C SER A 74 18.16 10.82 12.37
N SER A 75 19.19 10.97 11.52
CA SER A 75 20.46 10.27 11.65
C SER A 75 21.52 11.17 12.28
N PRO A 76 22.00 10.88 13.50
CA PRO A 76 23.07 11.66 14.13
C PRO A 76 24.39 11.62 13.35
N ASN A 77 24.71 10.46 12.76
CA ASN A 77 26.01 10.17 12.14
C ASN A 77 25.98 10.29 10.61
N GLU A 78 24.82 10.11 9.97
CA GLU A 78 24.63 10.27 8.52
C GLU A 78 23.53 11.30 8.22
N PRO A 79 23.70 12.56 8.65
CA PRO A 79 22.68 13.59 8.47
C PRO A 79 22.58 14.08 7.03
N PHE A 80 23.53 13.74 6.15
CA PHE A 80 23.57 14.16 4.76
C PHE A 80 23.49 12.96 3.84
N LYS A 81 22.41 12.89 3.05
CA LYS A 81 22.14 11.82 2.11
C LYS A 81 22.29 12.30 0.67
N PRO A 82 22.58 11.39 -0.27
CA PRO A 82 22.54 11.76 -1.67
C PRO A 82 21.11 12.17 -2.05
N PHE A 83 20.99 13.27 -2.80
CA PHE A 83 19.75 13.73 -3.42
C PHE A 83 19.23 12.73 -4.46
N ALA A 84 20.13 12.12 -5.24
CA ALA A 84 19.76 11.14 -6.26
C ALA A 84 20.69 9.92 -6.22
N VAL A 85 20.09 8.73 -6.31
CA VAL A 85 20.79 7.45 -6.39
C VAL A 85 20.30 6.71 -7.64
N PHE A 86 21.22 6.38 -8.53
CA PHE A 86 21.03 5.53 -9.70
C PHE A 86 21.87 4.26 -9.52
N HIS A 87 21.58 3.22 -10.31
CA HIS A 87 22.18 1.89 -10.13
C HIS A 87 23.73 1.89 -10.00
N ASP A 88 24.42 2.76 -10.73
CA ASP A 88 25.88 2.84 -10.77
C ASP A 88 26.48 4.15 -10.25
N ARG A 89 25.65 5.11 -9.83
CA ARG A 89 26.10 6.45 -9.43
C ARG A 89 25.16 7.14 -8.45
N ARG A 90 25.70 8.01 -7.60
CA ARG A 90 24.92 8.86 -6.69
C ARG A 90 25.41 10.30 -6.73
N SER A 91 24.56 11.22 -6.27
CA SER A 91 25.00 12.58 -5.97
C SER A 91 25.98 12.61 -4.79
N VAL A 92 26.59 13.78 -4.56
CA VAL A 92 27.62 14.00 -3.54
C VAL A 92 27.11 13.70 -2.13
N VAL A 93 27.99 13.18 -1.27
CA VAL A 93 27.81 13.02 0.18
C VAL A 93 29.07 13.51 0.91
N PRO A 94 29.06 13.67 2.25
CA PRO A 94 30.21 14.21 2.97
C PRO A 94 31.52 13.45 2.80
N ASP A 95 31.46 12.15 2.47
CA ASP A 95 32.64 11.31 2.25
C ASP A 95 33.32 11.56 0.90
N ASP A 96 32.67 12.25 -0.02
CA ASP A 96 33.28 12.66 -1.29
C ASP A 96 34.09 13.97 -1.16
N ILE A 97 33.94 14.69 -0.05
CA ILE A 97 34.65 15.94 0.23
C ILE A 97 35.97 15.61 0.94
N SER A 98 37.08 16.12 0.40
CA SER A 98 38.41 15.84 0.94
C SER A 98 38.65 16.51 2.30
N ASP A 99 39.57 15.96 3.10
CA ASP A 99 39.95 16.57 4.39
C ASP A 99 40.49 18.00 4.21
N SER A 100 41.19 18.30 3.12
CA SER A 100 41.65 19.66 2.79
C SER A 100 40.50 20.61 2.49
N ASP A 101 39.45 20.14 1.79
CA ASP A 101 38.29 20.98 1.49
C ASP A 101 37.43 21.20 2.76
N ILE A 102 37.38 20.23 3.68
CA ILE A 102 36.76 20.42 5.01
C ILE A 102 37.53 21.43 5.86
N LEU A 103 38.87 21.40 5.84
CA LEU A 103 39.68 22.42 6.51
C LEU A 103 39.46 23.80 5.90
N PHE A 104 39.35 23.88 4.57
CA PHE A 104 39.00 25.11 3.89
C PHE A 104 37.64 25.66 4.34
N PHE A 105 36.60 24.80 4.47
CA PHE A 105 35.32 25.22 5.05
C PHE A 105 35.46 25.79 6.46
N ALA A 106 36.32 25.19 7.29
CA ALA A 106 36.59 25.66 8.65
C ALA A 106 37.22 27.06 8.67
N GLU A 107 38.08 27.38 7.69
CA GLU A 107 38.74 28.69 7.56
C GLU A 107 37.79 29.80 7.08
N ILE A 108 36.83 29.48 6.20
CA ILE A 108 35.96 30.50 5.57
C ILE A 108 34.65 30.74 6.32
N VAL A 109 34.21 29.82 7.18
CA VAL A 109 32.82 29.85 7.70
C VAL A 109 32.46 31.11 8.48
N ASP A 110 33.44 31.74 9.14
CA ASP A 110 33.22 33.00 9.87
C ASP A 110 33.04 34.21 8.95
N GLY A 111 33.50 34.11 7.69
CA GLY A 111 33.29 35.10 6.64
C GLY A 111 31.96 34.94 5.87
N VAL A 112 31.22 33.86 6.12
CA VAL A 112 29.91 33.61 5.50
C VAL A 112 28.83 34.38 6.28
N ASP A 113 28.10 35.27 5.66
CA ASP A 113 27.01 36.04 6.26
C ASP A 113 25.61 35.47 5.97
N ASN A 114 25.52 34.48 5.10
CA ASN A 114 24.28 33.76 4.82
C ASN A 114 24.07 32.57 5.77
N ASP A 115 22.95 32.55 6.50
CA ASP A 115 22.69 31.53 7.52
C ASP A 115 22.52 30.12 6.95
N TRP A 116 21.92 29.95 5.78
CA TRP A 116 21.81 28.64 5.12
C TRP A 116 23.20 28.06 4.84
N LEU A 117 24.04 28.81 4.13
CA LEU A 117 25.39 28.33 3.79
C LEU A 117 26.25 28.14 5.05
N LYS A 118 26.20 29.10 5.99
CA LYS A 118 26.95 29.00 7.25
C LYS A 118 26.57 27.74 8.02
N ALA A 119 25.28 27.43 8.13
CA ALA A 119 24.82 26.25 8.84
C ALA A 119 25.35 24.98 8.19
N ARG A 120 25.25 24.88 6.86
CA ARG A 120 25.69 23.71 6.10
C ARG A 120 27.19 23.48 6.21
N LEU A 121 28.00 24.51 6.01
CA LEU A 121 29.45 24.40 6.13
C LEU A 121 29.86 24.04 7.56
N SER A 122 29.29 24.71 8.56
CA SER A 122 29.56 24.41 9.97
C SER A 122 29.23 22.96 10.35
N ASP A 123 28.09 22.44 9.89
CA ASP A 123 27.65 21.06 10.18
C ASP A 123 28.55 20.02 9.49
N LEU A 124 28.97 20.28 8.24
CA LEU A 124 29.95 19.44 7.53
C LEU A 124 31.31 19.42 8.23
N VAL A 125 31.80 20.59 8.66
CA VAL A 125 33.05 20.69 9.42
C VAL A 125 32.94 19.93 10.74
N TRP A 126 31.85 20.09 11.49
CA TRP A 126 31.58 19.33 12.71
C TRP A 126 31.57 17.81 12.47
N LEU A 127 30.93 17.37 11.38
CA LEU A 127 30.77 15.97 11.04
C LEU A 127 32.11 15.30 10.71
N LYS A 128 32.94 15.97 9.90
CA LYS A 128 34.13 15.37 9.26
C LYS A 128 35.45 15.70 9.95
N SER A 129 35.56 16.82 10.65
CA SER A 129 36.83 17.24 11.27
C SER A 129 37.28 16.30 12.40
N LYS A 130 38.58 16.02 12.43
CA LYS A 130 39.24 15.24 13.48
C LYS A 130 40.46 15.99 14.02
N PRO A 131 40.54 16.28 15.34
CA PRO A 131 39.50 16.05 16.35
C PRO A 131 38.28 16.95 16.12
N ARG A 132 37.10 16.53 16.61
CA ARG A 132 35.89 17.34 16.51
C ARG A 132 36.02 18.61 17.36
N ASN A 133 35.71 19.77 16.78
CA ASN A 133 35.60 21.03 17.49
C ASN A 133 34.13 21.42 17.67
N ILE A 134 33.69 21.50 18.93
CA ILE A 134 32.31 21.83 19.31
C ILE A 134 31.84 23.18 18.77
N GLU A 135 32.76 24.13 18.55
CA GLU A 135 32.44 25.46 18.04
C GLU A 135 31.67 25.41 16.71
N PHE A 136 32.05 24.51 15.80
CA PHE A 136 31.33 24.35 14.52
C PHE A 136 29.93 23.77 14.69
N ALA A 137 29.71 22.89 15.66
CA ALA A 137 28.36 22.44 15.99
C ALA A 137 27.51 23.58 16.54
N LEU A 138 28.10 24.47 17.36
CA LEU A 138 27.40 25.64 17.88
C LEU A 138 27.07 26.65 16.77
N LYS A 139 28.02 26.93 15.86
CA LYS A 139 27.80 27.76 14.67
C LYS A 139 26.68 27.19 13.78
N ALA A 140 26.65 25.86 13.58
CA ALA A 140 25.59 25.20 12.84
C ALA A 140 24.22 25.36 13.52
N ILE A 141 24.13 25.12 14.84
CA ILE A 141 22.89 25.31 15.60
C ILE A 141 22.40 26.76 15.50
N ASP A 142 23.31 27.73 15.68
CA ASP A 142 22.99 29.15 15.65
C ASP A 142 22.51 29.63 14.28
N ALA A 143 23.14 29.15 13.21
CA ALA A 143 22.71 29.48 11.86
C ALA A 143 21.39 28.79 11.48
N TYR A 144 21.21 27.50 11.78
CA TYR A 144 19.95 26.80 11.50
C TYR A 144 18.74 27.41 12.23
N ARG A 145 18.91 27.83 13.50
CA ARG A 145 17.82 28.44 14.29
C ARG A 145 17.58 29.92 14.00
N SER A 146 18.39 30.52 13.11
CA SER A 146 18.18 31.89 12.62
C SER A 146 17.30 31.91 11.37
N LEU A 147 17.04 30.75 10.75
CA LEU A 147 16.14 30.65 9.61
C LEU A 147 14.70 31.00 10.00
N PRO A 148 13.97 31.78 9.18
CA PRO A 148 12.58 32.14 9.46
C PRO A 148 11.68 30.93 9.69
N LEU A 149 10.69 31.09 10.58
CA LEU A 149 9.63 30.12 10.83
C LEU A 149 8.35 30.57 10.12
N ASP A 150 8.43 30.69 8.79
CA ASP A 150 7.30 30.98 7.91
C ASP A 150 7.06 29.82 6.93
N THR A 151 5.90 29.84 6.27
CA THR A 151 5.46 28.76 5.38
C THR A 151 6.43 28.52 4.22
N ASP A 152 6.98 29.58 3.63
CA ASP A 152 7.85 29.50 2.46
C ASP A 152 9.20 28.86 2.83
N THR A 153 9.83 29.35 3.89
CA THR A 153 11.09 28.79 4.41
C THR A 153 10.90 27.33 4.86
N TRP A 154 9.76 27.02 5.47
CA TRP A 154 9.48 25.68 5.98
C TRP A 154 9.48 24.61 4.88
N ILE A 155 8.78 24.87 3.77
CA ILE A 155 8.65 23.93 2.65
C ILE A 155 9.94 23.79 1.83
N HIS A 156 10.82 24.82 1.85
CA HIS A 156 12.11 24.81 1.15
C HIS A 156 13.28 24.29 2.01
N GLY A 157 12.99 23.43 3.00
CA GLY A 157 14.00 22.72 3.81
C GLY A 157 14.25 23.32 5.21
N GLY A 158 13.53 24.40 5.58
CA GLY A 158 13.61 24.98 6.92
C GLY A 158 13.21 24.00 8.01
N ARG A 159 12.21 23.14 7.75
CA ARG A 159 11.79 22.05 8.67
C ARG A 159 12.97 21.18 9.10
N ASP A 160 13.78 20.73 8.15
CA ASP A 160 14.88 19.82 8.41
C ASP A 160 16.03 20.54 9.13
N CYS A 161 16.25 21.82 8.80
CA CYS A 161 17.23 22.67 9.47
C CYS A 161 16.90 22.84 10.96
N TRP A 162 15.66 23.20 11.30
CA TRP A 162 15.22 23.32 12.68
C TRP A 162 15.29 21.98 13.43
N SER A 163 14.89 20.88 12.77
CA SER A 163 15.02 19.52 13.32
C SER A 163 16.48 19.14 13.58
N ARG A 164 17.40 19.52 12.68
CA ARG A 164 18.84 19.29 12.85
C ARG A 164 19.42 20.12 13.98
N ALA A 165 19.01 21.39 14.14
CA ALA A 165 19.42 22.24 15.26
C ALA A 165 19.05 21.60 16.61
N ILE A 166 17.83 21.06 16.74
CA ILE A 166 17.39 20.33 17.94
C ILE A 166 18.24 19.08 18.15
N SER A 167 18.47 18.29 17.09
CA SER A 167 19.29 17.06 17.14
C SER A 167 20.73 17.34 17.60
N LEU A 168 21.38 18.36 17.05
CA LEU A 168 22.71 18.81 17.45
C LEU A 168 22.74 19.31 18.90
N ALA A 169 21.80 20.17 19.30
CA ALA A 169 21.74 20.67 20.67
C ALA A 169 21.59 19.53 21.69
N ARG A 170 20.79 18.51 21.38
CA ARG A 170 20.64 17.30 22.21
C ARG A 170 21.90 16.45 22.26
N MET A 171 22.58 16.30 21.12
CA MET A 171 23.84 15.56 21.03
C MET A 171 24.90 16.17 21.95
N LEU A 172 25.01 17.50 21.97
CA LEU A 172 26.00 18.22 22.76
C LEU A 172 25.66 18.31 24.26
N LYS A 173 24.39 18.09 24.65
CA LYS A 173 23.91 18.20 26.04
C LYS A 173 24.33 19.56 26.64
N GLY A 174 25.02 19.55 27.79
CA GLY A 174 25.51 20.78 28.43
C GLY A 174 26.44 21.63 27.56
N GLY A 175 27.09 21.03 26.55
CA GLY A 175 27.92 21.75 25.58
C GLY A 175 27.14 22.69 24.66
N ALA A 176 25.82 22.49 24.49
CA ALA A 176 24.97 23.39 23.72
C ALA A 176 24.64 24.71 24.45
N GLY A 177 24.88 24.77 25.77
CA GLY A 177 24.41 25.88 26.60
C GLY A 177 22.88 25.93 26.67
N ASP A 178 22.31 27.12 26.51
CA ASP A 178 20.87 27.40 26.55
C ASP A 178 20.18 27.30 25.16
N ARG A 179 20.91 26.91 24.12
CA ARG A 179 20.40 26.90 22.73
C ARG A 179 19.14 26.08 22.54
N LEU A 180 19.01 24.93 23.21
CA LEU A 180 17.79 24.11 23.12
C LEU A 180 16.57 24.84 23.70
N GLN A 181 16.74 25.55 24.81
CA GLN A 181 15.67 26.36 25.42
C GLN A 181 15.30 27.56 24.54
N GLN A 182 16.29 28.21 23.94
CA GLN A 182 16.07 29.31 22.99
C GLN A 182 15.34 28.82 21.72
N ILE A 183 15.69 27.63 21.20
CA ILE A 183 14.98 26.99 20.07
C ILE A 183 13.52 26.75 20.44
N GLU A 184 13.26 26.11 21.60
CA GLU A 184 11.90 25.86 22.08
C GLU A 184 11.10 27.17 22.21
N THR A 185 11.70 28.19 22.82
CA THR A 185 11.07 29.51 23.00
C THR A 185 10.71 30.15 21.66
N THR A 186 11.59 30.04 20.66
CA THR A 186 11.38 30.60 19.32
C THR A 186 10.26 29.89 18.57
N ILE A 187 10.25 28.54 18.60
CA ILE A 187 9.20 27.73 17.97
C ILE A 187 7.84 27.99 18.63
N VAL A 188 7.81 28.06 19.97
CA VAL A 188 6.58 28.38 20.72
C VAL A 188 6.07 29.78 20.36
N ALA A 189 6.95 30.78 20.30
CA ALA A 189 6.57 32.14 19.91
C ALA A 189 6.01 32.19 18.48
N ALA A 190 6.67 31.53 17.52
CA ALA A 190 6.19 31.43 16.14
C ALA A 190 4.84 30.69 16.05
N PHE A 191 4.68 29.60 16.82
CA PHE A 191 3.41 28.89 16.92
C PHE A 191 2.31 29.82 17.46
N HIS A 192 2.58 30.60 18.51
CA HIS A 192 1.62 31.57 19.05
C HIS A 192 1.36 32.76 18.12
N ALA A 193 2.27 33.09 17.20
CA ALA A 193 2.04 34.09 16.16
C ALA A 193 1.24 33.57 14.96
N SER A 194 1.26 32.26 14.69
CA SER A 194 0.59 31.68 13.51
C SER A 194 -0.91 31.97 13.45
N ILE A 195 -1.42 32.22 12.25
CA ILE A 195 -2.83 32.51 11.96
C ILE A 195 -3.36 31.56 10.87
N ARG A 196 -4.66 31.68 10.54
CA ARG A 196 -5.29 30.82 9.53
C ARG A 196 -4.69 30.98 8.14
N ASP A 197 -4.29 32.20 7.77
CA ASP A 197 -3.69 32.49 6.46
C ASP A 197 -2.35 31.76 6.25
N ASP A 198 -1.68 31.35 7.33
CA ASP A 198 -0.44 30.57 7.25
C ASP A 198 -0.69 29.09 6.86
N GLY A 199 -1.96 28.69 6.69
CA GLY A 199 -2.34 27.36 6.23
C GLY A 199 -1.99 26.28 7.24
N PHE A 200 -0.92 25.52 6.98
CA PHE A 200 -0.48 24.39 7.81
C PHE A 200 0.69 24.72 8.75
N LEU A 201 1.21 25.95 8.73
CA LEU A 201 2.40 26.32 9.52
C LEU A 201 2.21 26.04 11.02
N GLY A 202 1.06 26.46 11.59
CA GLY A 202 0.76 26.21 13.01
C GLY A 202 0.75 24.72 13.36
N LEU A 203 0.18 23.88 12.48
CA LEU A 203 0.20 22.43 12.62
C LEU A 203 1.63 21.88 12.60
N TRP A 204 2.45 22.30 11.63
CA TRP A 204 3.82 21.82 11.49
C TRP A 204 4.73 22.23 12.66
N LEU A 205 4.56 23.44 13.19
CA LEU A 205 5.29 23.90 14.38
C LEU A 205 4.88 23.11 15.62
N ALA A 206 3.59 22.81 15.79
CA ALA A 206 3.11 21.95 16.87
C ALA A 206 3.64 20.51 16.74
N ASP A 207 3.69 19.95 15.54
CA ASP A 207 4.30 18.63 15.30
C ASP A 207 5.81 18.63 15.62
N LEU A 208 6.53 19.68 15.22
CA LEU A 208 7.96 19.81 15.52
C LEU A 208 8.20 19.84 17.04
N LEU A 209 7.39 20.58 17.81
CA LEU A 209 7.45 20.58 19.27
C LEU A 209 7.16 19.18 19.83
N LYS A 210 6.05 18.56 19.42
CA LYS A 210 5.58 17.27 19.95
C LYS A 210 6.55 16.12 19.66
N SER A 211 6.95 15.96 18.40
CA SER A 211 7.90 14.92 17.95
C SER A 211 9.24 15.03 18.68
N ASN A 212 9.63 16.25 19.04
CA ASN A 212 10.80 16.53 19.84
C ASN A 212 10.50 16.67 21.34
N ARG A 213 9.34 16.33 21.88
CA ARG A 213 9.03 16.44 23.32
C ARG A 213 9.36 17.83 23.91
N LEU A 214 9.21 18.89 23.13
CA LEU A 214 9.31 20.30 23.52
C LEU A 214 7.90 20.88 23.73
N GLY A 215 7.82 22.10 24.26
CA GLY A 215 6.56 22.80 24.52
C GLY A 215 5.83 22.28 25.77
N GLY A 216 6.54 21.64 26.70
CA GLY A 216 5.93 20.98 27.86
C GLY A 216 5.12 21.92 28.76
N ALA A 217 5.62 23.14 28.97
CA ALA A 217 4.93 24.18 29.73
C ALA A 217 3.76 24.83 28.97
N HIS A 218 3.68 24.62 27.65
CA HIS A 218 2.73 25.28 26.76
C HIS A 218 1.65 24.33 26.23
N ARG A 219 1.57 23.10 26.73
CA ARG A 219 0.63 22.09 26.19
C ARG A 219 -0.79 22.61 26.11
N THR A 220 -1.29 23.27 27.17
CA THR A 220 -2.65 23.83 27.23
C THR A 220 -2.87 24.93 26.20
N ASP A 221 -1.89 25.81 26.03
CA ASP A 221 -2.00 26.90 25.06
C ASP A 221 -1.93 26.36 23.63
N VAL A 222 -1.09 25.34 23.39
CA VAL A 222 -0.97 24.67 22.09
C VAL A 222 -2.25 23.94 21.72
N SER A 223 -2.82 23.12 22.62
CA SER A 223 -4.06 22.38 22.34
C SER A 223 -5.23 23.33 22.07
N THR A 224 -5.39 24.37 22.90
CA THR A 224 -6.47 25.36 22.75
C THR A 224 -6.33 26.16 21.47
N LYS A 225 -5.10 26.55 21.09
CA LYS A 225 -4.88 27.29 19.84
C LYS A 225 -5.10 26.42 18.60
N LEU A 226 -4.67 25.16 18.61
CA LEU A 226 -4.95 24.21 17.52
C LEU A 226 -6.46 24.01 17.36
N GLU A 227 -7.21 23.85 18.46
CA GLU A 227 -8.67 23.79 18.44
C GLU A 227 -9.29 25.06 17.81
N ALA A 228 -8.83 26.25 18.21
CA ALA A 228 -9.34 27.51 17.68
C ALA A 228 -9.09 27.67 16.17
N LEU A 229 -7.90 27.29 15.69
CA LEU A 229 -7.59 27.28 14.25
C LEU A 229 -8.43 26.24 13.50
N ALA A 230 -8.59 25.04 14.06
CA ALA A 230 -9.41 23.97 13.48
C ALA A 230 -10.87 24.42 13.26
N ARG A 231 -11.48 25.03 14.29
CA ARG A 231 -12.84 25.59 14.19
C ARG A 231 -12.94 26.69 13.15
N GLY A 232 -11.94 27.57 13.08
CA GLY A 232 -11.92 28.62 12.06
C GLY A 232 -11.82 28.09 10.63
N PHE A 233 -11.05 27.02 10.37
CA PHE A 233 -11.03 26.35 9.07
C PHE A 233 -12.36 25.64 8.76
N ASP A 234 -12.99 25.03 9.77
CA ASP A 234 -14.30 24.38 9.63
C ASP A 234 -15.39 25.39 9.25
N ASP A 235 -15.39 26.57 9.89
CA ASP A 235 -16.32 27.68 9.59
C ASP A 235 -16.15 28.23 8.17
N GLU A 236 -14.93 28.23 7.64
CA GLU A 236 -14.60 28.64 6.26
C GLU A 236 -14.89 27.54 5.23
N GLY A 237 -15.22 26.32 5.67
CA GLY A 237 -15.46 25.16 4.83
C GLY A 237 -14.19 24.47 4.32
N ASP A 238 -13.00 24.82 4.83
CA ASP A 238 -11.75 24.07 4.57
C ASP A 238 -11.68 22.85 5.48
N LEU A 239 -12.52 21.87 5.15
CA LEU A 239 -12.74 20.66 5.96
C LEU A 239 -11.46 19.82 6.08
N HIS A 240 -10.57 19.85 5.09
CA HIS A 240 -9.31 19.11 5.12
C HIS A 240 -8.37 19.70 6.19
N LYS A 241 -8.11 21.02 6.14
CA LYS A 241 -7.29 21.68 7.19
C LYS A 241 -7.94 21.54 8.56
N ALA A 242 -9.26 21.72 8.66
CA ALA A 242 -9.97 21.55 9.92
C ALA A 242 -9.71 20.18 10.56
N ARG A 243 -9.81 19.09 9.78
CA ARG A 243 -9.54 17.73 10.28
C ARG A 243 -8.10 17.55 10.76
N GLU A 244 -7.11 18.04 10.00
CA GLU A 244 -5.70 17.92 10.39
C GLU A 244 -5.42 18.66 11.71
N TYR A 245 -5.97 19.87 11.88
CA TYR A 245 -5.83 20.63 13.11
C TYR A 245 -6.61 20.02 14.30
N PHE A 246 -7.83 19.51 14.09
CA PHE A 246 -8.56 18.79 15.14
C PHE A 246 -7.83 17.52 15.57
N SER A 247 -7.25 16.78 14.63
CA SER A 247 -6.45 15.58 14.92
C SER A 247 -5.25 15.94 15.81
N ALA A 248 -4.48 16.96 15.43
CA ALA A 248 -3.37 17.43 16.24
C ALA A 248 -3.81 17.96 17.62
N ALA A 249 -4.92 18.71 17.70
CA ALA A 249 -5.48 19.16 18.97
C ALA A 249 -5.82 17.98 19.88
N ALA A 250 -6.46 16.92 19.35
CA ALA A 250 -6.77 15.71 20.10
C ALA A 250 -5.51 15.05 20.69
N GLU A 251 -4.43 14.98 19.92
CA GLU A 251 -3.16 14.44 20.39
C GLU A 251 -2.51 15.29 21.48
N TRP A 252 -2.60 16.62 21.37
CA TRP A 252 -2.10 17.53 22.41
C TRP A 252 -2.93 17.49 23.70
N TYR A 253 -4.26 17.36 23.61
CA TYR A 253 -5.11 17.16 24.80
C TYR A 253 -4.81 15.85 25.55
N LYS A 254 -4.43 14.78 24.82
CA LYS A 254 -3.92 13.54 25.44
C LYS A 254 -2.63 13.75 26.25
N LEU A 255 -1.84 14.78 25.94
CA LEU A 255 -0.64 15.14 26.73
C LEU A 255 -0.97 15.93 28.00
N ILE A 256 -2.21 16.40 28.17
CA ILE A 256 -2.73 17.14 29.35
C ILE A 256 -3.85 16.33 30.02
N PRO A 257 -3.72 14.99 30.03
CA PRO A 257 -4.76 14.01 30.37
C PRO A 257 -6.24 14.41 30.25
N ASP A 258 -6.61 15.24 29.27
CA ASP A 258 -7.98 15.73 29.08
C ASP A 258 -8.67 14.83 28.05
N GLU A 259 -9.14 13.68 28.53
CA GLU A 259 -9.73 12.64 27.69
C GLU A 259 -11.03 13.11 27.04
N ALA A 260 -11.83 13.91 27.74
CA ALA A 260 -13.08 14.47 27.23
C ALA A 260 -12.82 15.41 26.04
N LYS A 261 -11.86 16.33 26.17
CA LYS A 261 -11.48 17.21 25.05
C LYS A 261 -10.85 16.44 23.89
N ALA A 262 -9.99 15.46 24.18
CA ALA A 262 -9.41 14.64 23.13
C ALA A 262 -10.49 13.84 22.35
N ALA A 263 -11.50 13.33 23.05
CA ALA A 263 -12.65 12.66 22.43
C ALA A 263 -13.50 13.64 21.61
N GLU A 264 -13.80 14.84 22.14
CA GLU A 264 -14.51 15.89 21.40
C GLU A 264 -13.81 16.23 20.09
N MET A 265 -12.48 16.44 20.11
CA MET A 265 -11.72 16.74 18.89
C MET A 265 -11.75 15.56 17.91
N THR A 266 -11.67 14.33 18.41
CA THR A 266 -11.77 13.11 17.56
C THR A 266 -13.14 13.01 16.90
N VAL A 267 -14.22 13.38 17.60
CA VAL A 267 -15.58 13.48 17.02
C VAL A 267 -15.62 14.51 15.91
N LEU A 268 -15.02 15.68 16.10
CA LEU A 268 -14.98 16.74 15.07
C LEU A 268 -14.19 16.31 13.82
N VAL A 269 -13.13 15.50 13.96
CA VAL A 269 -12.46 14.89 12.81
C VAL A 269 -13.42 13.97 12.05
N ALA A 270 -14.17 13.11 12.75
CA ALA A 270 -15.14 12.20 12.12
C ALA A 270 -16.25 12.98 11.41
N GLU A 271 -16.81 14.02 12.05
CA GLU A 271 -17.85 14.87 11.45
C GLU A 271 -17.33 15.69 10.26
N GLY A 272 -16.05 16.06 10.22
CA GLY A 272 -15.44 16.66 9.04
C GLY A 272 -15.54 15.76 7.81
N TRP A 273 -15.33 14.45 7.97
CA TRP A 273 -15.55 13.48 6.88
C TRP A 273 -17.01 13.34 6.50
N VAL A 274 -17.93 13.39 7.47
CA VAL A 274 -19.38 13.36 7.21
C VAL A 274 -19.81 14.57 6.39
N LYS A 275 -19.33 15.78 6.74
CA LYS A 275 -19.60 17.01 5.99
C LYS A 275 -19.10 16.91 4.55
N GLU A 276 -17.89 16.38 4.33
CA GLU A 276 -17.38 16.15 2.97
C GLU A 276 -18.21 15.12 2.21
N ALA A 277 -18.65 14.04 2.86
CA ALA A 277 -19.49 13.03 2.22
C ALA A 277 -20.82 13.63 1.72
N VAL A 278 -21.47 14.41 2.58
CA VAL A 278 -22.72 15.13 2.26
C VAL A 278 -22.50 16.14 1.12
N ALA A 279 -21.44 16.95 1.20
CA ALA A 279 -21.09 17.90 0.15
C ALA A 279 -20.82 17.20 -1.19
N ARG A 280 -20.16 16.04 -1.17
CA ARG A 280 -19.84 15.27 -2.37
C ARG A 280 -21.10 14.75 -3.05
N VAL A 281 -22.06 14.22 -2.28
CA VAL A 281 -23.35 13.75 -2.80
C VAL A 281 -24.22 14.90 -3.29
N ALA A 282 -24.15 16.08 -2.65
CA ALA A 282 -24.95 17.25 -3.02
C ALA A 282 -24.36 18.08 -4.18
N SER A 283 -23.16 17.76 -4.66
CA SER A 283 -22.49 18.51 -5.73
C SER A 283 -23.13 18.31 -7.11
N GLU A 284 -22.81 19.18 -8.08
CA GLU A 284 -23.31 19.07 -9.46
C GLU A 284 -22.87 17.78 -10.17
N SER A 285 -21.77 17.18 -9.71
CA SER A 285 -21.28 15.87 -10.17
C SER A 285 -21.09 14.96 -8.95
N PRO A 286 -22.18 14.37 -8.43
CA PRO A 286 -22.13 13.51 -7.26
C PRO A 286 -21.14 12.37 -7.48
N SER A 287 -20.41 12.02 -6.42
CA SER A 287 -19.67 10.76 -6.36
C SER A 287 -20.00 10.03 -5.06
N HIS A 288 -20.91 9.09 -5.18
CA HIS A 288 -21.29 8.15 -4.14
C HIS A 288 -20.15 7.19 -3.79
N MET A 289 -19.27 6.85 -4.73
CA MET A 289 -18.06 6.08 -4.42
C MET A 289 -17.13 6.84 -3.44
N VAL A 290 -16.89 8.13 -3.69
CA VAL A 290 -16.09 8.96 -2.79
C VAL A 290 -16.82 9.19 -1.46
N ALA A 291 -18.13 9.48 -1.50
CA ALA A 291 -18.92 9.66 -0.28
C ALA A 291 -18.93 8.41 0.61
N ALA A 292 -19.05 7.21 0.03
CA ALA A 292 -18.95 5.95 0.76
C ALA A 292 -17.60 5.82 1.49
N SER A 293 -16.50 6.20 0.84
CA SER A 293 -15.18 6.20 1.48
C SER A 293 -15.10 7.16 2.67
N PHE A 294 -15.74 8.33 2.57
CA PHE A 294 -15.76 9.31 3.65
C PHE A 294 -16.64 8.88 4.83
N TYR A 295 -17.81 8.27 4.58
CA TYR A 295 -18.61 7.66 5.64
C TYR A 295 -17.86 6.50 6.32
N GLU A 296 -17.11 5.70 5.57
CA GLU A 296 -16.26 4.65 6.14
C GLU A 296 -15.19 5.24 7.06
N ASN A 297 -14.45 6.27 6.61
CA ASN A 297 -13.45 6.97 7.41
C ASN A 297 -14.05 7.51 8.72
N ALA A 298 -15.22 8.16 8.64
CA ALA A 298 -15.92 8.67 9.82
C ALA A 298 -16.22 7.54 10.82
N ILE A 299 -16.78 6.41 10.36
CA ILE A 299 -17.08 5.25 11.21
C ILE A 299 -15.82 4.69 11.88
N GLN A 300 -14.70 4.58 11.14
CA GLN A 300 -13.45 4.08 11.73
C GLN A 300 -12.93 5.04 12.81
N ILE A 301 -12.96 6.35 12.57
CA ILE A 301 -12.53 7.35 13.56
C ILE A 301 -13.42 7.30 14.80
N TYR A 302 -14.74 7.23 14.63
CA TYR A 302 -15.68 7.04 15.75
C TYR A 302 -15.35 5.81 16.61
N ARG A 303 -14.93 4.70 15.99
CA ARG A 303 -14.53 3.48 16.73
C ARG A 303 -13.30 3.67 17.61
N THR A 304 -12.43 4.62 17.29
CA THR A 304 -11.23 4.93 18.09
C THR A 304 -11.54 5.70 19.38
N ILE A 305 -12.75 6.25 19.51
CA ILE A 305 -13.15 6.99 20.72
C ILE A 305 -13.21 6.03 21.92
N PRO A 306 -12.56 6.39 23.06
CA PRO A 306 -12.57 5.58 24.28
C PRO A 306 -13.97 5.23 24.75
N ARG A 307 -14.16 4.00 25.27
CA ARG A 307 -15.47 3.51 25.72
C ARG A 307 -16.15 4.41 26.75
N ALA A 308 -15.37 5.08 27.61
CA ALA A 308 -15.87 5.99 28.64
C ALA A 308 -16.58 7.21 28.05
N GLU A 309 -16.15 7.68 26.87
CA GLU A 309 -16.66 8.89 26.22
C GLU A 309 -17.76 8.61 25.18
N ARG A 310 -18.02 7.34 24.87
CA ARG A 310 -18.97 6.97 23.79
C ARG A 310 -20.40 7.41 24.07
N SER A 311 -20.86 7.31 25.31
CA SER A 311 -22.21 7.73 25.69
C SER A 311 -22.37 9.25 25.62
N THR A 312 -21.37 10.01 26.07
CA THR A 312 -21.33 11.47 26.02
C THR A 312 -21.52 11.99 24.60
N HIS A 313 -20.90 11.32 23.62
CA HIS A 313 -20.92 11.73 22.22
C HIS A 313 -21.88 10.92 21.32
N GLN A 314 -22.73 10.05 21.90
CA GLN A 314 -23.70 9.22 21.15
C GLN A 314 -23.04 8.44 19.99
N VAL A 315 -21.85 7.89 20.25
CA VAL A 315 -20.99 7.31 19.21
C VAL A 315 -21.67 6.12 18.54
N ASP A 316 -22.33 5.26 19.31
CA ASP A 316 -22.93 4.04 18.77
C ASP A 316 -24.16 4.35 17.91
N GLU A 317 -24.99 5.31 18.31
CA GLU A 317 -26.11 5.82 17.51
C GLU A 317 -25.63 6.48 16.22
N ARG A 318 -24.59 7.31 16.30
CA ARG A 318 -24.02 7.98 15.12
C ARG A 318 -23.41 6.97 14.15
N ILE A 319 -22.69 5.96 14.63
CA ILE A 319 -22.19 4.87 13.78
C ILE A 319 -23.36 4.13 13.09
N ALA A 320 -24.48 3.90 13.78
CA ALA A 320 -25.64 3.24 13.19
C ALA A 320 -26.25 4.06 12.05
N GLU A 321 -26.37 5.37 12.22
CA GLU A 321 -26.81 6.30 11.17
C GLU A 321 -25.84 6.31 9.98
N LEU A 322 -24.53 6.44 10.24
CA LEU A 322 -23.52 6.48 9.19
C LEU A 322 -23.47 5.17 8.38
N ARG A 323 -23.80 4.02 8.97
CA ARG A 323 -23.93 2.75 8.23
C ARG A 323 -25.07 2.79 7.20
N VAL A 324 -26.18 3.46 7.52
CA VAL A 324 -27.28 3.65 6.56
C VAL A 324 -26.81 4.49 5.37
N HIS A 325 -26.10 5.58 5.65
CA HIS A 325 -25.52 6.44 4.60
C HIS A 325 -24.45 5.74 3.75
N LEU A 326 -23.59 4.96 4.40
CA LEU A 326 -22.58 4.13 3.74
C LEU A 326 -23.23 3.13 2.78
N ASN A 327 -24.25 2.40 3.24
CA ASN A 327 -24.96 1.42 2.41
C ASN A 327 -25.64 2.08 1.21
N ASN A 328 -26.37 3.19 1.43
CA ASN A 328 -27.04 3.92 0.35
C ASN A 328 -26.05 4.44 -0.70
N SER A 329 -24.92 5.00 -0.25
CA SER A 329 -23.86 5.45 -1.16
C SER A 329 -23.19 4.28 -1.87
N GLY A 330 -22.98 3.15 -1.18
CA GLY A 330 -22.43 1.93 -1.75
C GLY A 330 -23.27 1.38 -2.90
N GLU A 331 -24.60 1.27 -2.69
CA GLU A 331 -25.54 0.81 -3.73
C GLU A 331 -25.50 1.70 -4.97
N ARG A 332 -25.45 3.03 -4.79
CA ARG A 332 -25.40 3.99 -5.90
C ARG A 332 -24.05 4.04 -6.60
N ALA A 333 -22.95 3.79 -5.89
CA ALA A 333 -21.61 3.77 -6.45
C ALA A 333 -21.44 2.73 -7.56
N ILE A 334 -22.20 1.63 -7.53
CA ILE A 334 -22.21 0.63 -8.62
C ILE A 334 -22.62 1.29 -9.95
N GLY A 335 -23.61 2.19 -9.91
CA GLY A 335 -24.07 2.91 -11.10
C GLY A 335 -23.06 3.92 -11.65
N GLU A 336 -22.05 4.29 -10.86
CA GLU A 336 -20.95 5.17 -11.27
C GLU A 336 -19.82 4.41 -11.98
N MET A 337 -19.83 3.07 -11.92
CA MET A 337 -18.75 2.24 -12.47
C MET A 337 -18.87 2.12 -14.00
N GLY A 338 -17.79 2.47 -14.69
CA GLY A 338 -17.65 2.24 -16.13
C GLY A 338 -17.23 0.79 -16.43
N LEU A 339 -17.77 0.23 -17.51
CA LEU A 339 -17.32 -1.07 -18.03
C LEU A 339 -16.07 -0.89 -18.89
N ILE A 340 -14.97 -1.55 -18.51
CA ILE A 340 -13.77 -1.66 -19.35
C ILE A 340 -13.84 -2.99 -20.11
N GLN A 341 -13.90 -2.92 -21.44
CA GLN A 341 -13.89 -4.09 -22.32
C GLN A 341 -12.57 -4.17 -23.08
N THR A 342 -11.94 -5.35 -23.09
CA THR A 342 -10.82 -5.63 -23.99
C THR A 342 -11.33 -6.07 -25.36
N PRO A 343 -10.54 -5.91 -26.44
CA PRO A 343 -10.87 -6.50 -27.74
C PRO A 343 -11.17 -8.00 -27.61
N GLY A 344 -12.19 -8.49 -28.31
CA GLY A 344 -12.53 -9.91 -28.34
C GLY A 344 -11.39 -10.74 -28.93
N VAL A 345 -11.27 -11.99 -28.46
CA VAL A 345 -10.33 -12.98 -29.00
C VAL A 345 -11.11 -13.98 -29.85
N ASP A 346 -10.62 -14.29 -31.06
CA ASP A 346 -11.21 -15.36 -31.87
C ASP A 346 -10.81 -16.73 -31.30
N LEU A 347 -11.80 -17.47 -30.80
CA LEU A 347 -11.64 -18.77 -30.16
C LEU A 347 -12.04 -19.93 -31.09
N THR A 348 -12.38 -19.67 -32.36
CA THR A 348 -12.96 -20.67 -33.27
C THR A 348 -12.12 -21.94 -33.37
N GLN A 349 -10.80 -21.81 -33.59
CA GLN A 349 -9.91 -22.99 -33.71
C GLN A 349 -9.80 -23.79 -32.41
N VAL A 350 -9.85 -23.12 -31.26
CA VAL A 350 -9.76 -23.75 -29.95
C VAL A 350 -11.04 -24.51 -29.64
N ILE A 351 -12.19 -23.93 -29.99
CA ILE A 351 -13.52 -24.54 -29.87
C ILE A 351 -13.59 -25.82 -30.69
N GLU A 352 -13.21 -25.78 -31.97
CA GLU A 352 -13.26 -26.97 -32.83
C GLU A 352 -12.35 -28.08 -32.31
N LYS A 353 -11.11 -27.74 -31.89
CA LYS A 353 -10.20 -28.72 -31.29
C LYS A 353 -10.76 -29.36 -30.02
N ALA A 354 -11.47 -28.60 -29.18
CA ALA A 354 -12.11 -29.12 -27.99
C ALA A 354 -13.24 -30.11 -28.33
N ARG A 355 -14.09 -29.78 -29.33
CA ARG A 355 -15.13 -30.69 -29.83
C ARG A 355 -14.52 -31.98 -30.40
N GLU A 356 -13.56 -31.85 -31.31
CA GLU A 356 -12.84 -32.98 -31.93
C GLU A 356 -12.18 -33.90 -30.89
N SER A 357 -11.71 -33.34 -29.77
CA SER A 357 -11.07 -34.13 -28.72
C SER A 357 -12.01 -35.12 -28.02
N VAL A 358 -13.33 -34.96 -28.11
CA VAL A 358 -14.32 -35.85 -27.49
C VAL A 358 -15.16 -36.60 -28.52
N THR A 359 -15.31 -36.08 -29.74
CA THR A 359 -16.10 -36.68 -30.83
C THR A 359 -15.67 -38.09 -31.20
N GLY A 360 -16.66 -38.97 -31.40
CA GLY A 360 -16.48 -40.32 -31.92
C GLY A 360 -15.76 -41.29 -30.97
N LYS A 361 -15.58 -40.92 -29.70
CA LYS A 361 -14.93 -41.75 -28.68
C LYS A 361 -15.95 -42.61 -27.93
N SER A 362 -15.48 -43.66 -27.26
CA SER A 362 -16.31 -44.34 -26.26
C SER A 362 -16.57 -43.38 -25.08
N ALA A 363 -17.71 -43.54 -24.39
CA ALA A 363 -18.08 -42.64 -23.29
C ALA A 363 -16.96 -42.47 -22.24
N GLN A 364 -16.24 -43.55 -21.91
CA GLN A 364 -15.13 -43.50 -20.97
C GLN A 364 -13.92 -42.70 -21.51
N ASN A 365 -13.55 -42.88 -22.78
CA ASN A 365 -12.45 -42.15 -23.42
C ASN A 365 -12.82 -40.69 -23.73
N ALA A 366 -14.10 -40.43 -23.99
CA ALA A 366 -14.63 -39.08 -24.16
C ALA A 366 -14.59 -38.32 -22.82
N LEU A 367 -15.03 -38.95 -21.72
CA LEU A 367 -14.90 -38.39 -20.37
C LEU A 367 -13.45 -38.19 -19.95
N LEU A 368 -12.55 -39.12 -20.31
CA LEU A 368 -11.11 -38.96 -20.05
C LEU A 368 -10.54 -37.73 -20.78
N ALA A 369 -10.90 -37.55 -22.05
CA ALA A 369 -10.50 -36.36 -22.80
C ALA A 369 -11.10 -35.10 -22.18
N PHE A 370 -12.40 -35.11 -21.86
CA PHE A 370 -13.13 -33.99 -21.27
C PHE A 370 -12.57 -33.54 -19.91
N ALA A 371 -12.29 -34.48 -19.01
CA ALA A 371 -11.69 -34.22 -17.71
C ALA A 371 -10.27 -33.63 -17.80
N ASN A 372 -9.60 -33.77 -18.95
CA ASN A 372 -8.22 -33.35 -19.15
C ASN A 372 -8.05 -32.32 -20.28
N LEU A 373 -9.15 -31.66 -20.70
CA LEU A 373 -9.13 -30.52 -21.63
C LEU A 373 -8.26 -29.36 -21.13
N HIS A 374 -8.25 -29.17 -19.81
CA HIS A 374 -7.39 -28.23 -19.12
C HIS A 374 -6.66 -28.94 -17.97
N ARG A 375 -5.39 -28.60 -17.75
CA ARG A 375 -4.53 -29.30 -16.77
C ARG A 375 -4.60 -28.68 -15.37
N GLY A 376 -5.31 -27.57 -15.20
CA GLY A 376 -5.21 -26.70 -14.03
C GLY A 376 -4.12 -25.64 -14.26
N VAL A 377 -4.06 -24.67 -13.34
CA VAL A 377 -3.10 -23.57 -13.41
C VAL A 377 -1.77 -23.90 -12.74
N ASN A 378 -0.71 -23.20 -13.13
CA ASN A 378 0.54 -23.18 -12.40
C ASN A 378 0.60 -21.88 -11.58
N ALA A 379 0.51 -21.99 -10.26
CA ALA A 379 0.45 -20.84 -9.36
C ALA A 379 1.73 -19.98 -9.42
N GLU A 380 2.90 -20.60 -9.62
CA GLU A 380 4.16 -19.87 -9.76
C GLU A 380 4.25 -19.10 -11.09
N GLU A 381 3.80 -19.70 -12.19
CA GLU A 381 3.75 -19.01 -13.48
C GLU A 381 2.78 -17.82 -13.45
N LEU A 382 1.61 -17.98 -12.82
CA LEU A 382 0.66 -16.88 -12.61
C LEU A 382 1.28 -15.78 -11.76
N ARG A 383 1.98 -16.14 -10.67
CA ARG A 383 2.68 -15.16 -9.82
C ARG A 383 3.74 -14.38 -10.60
N ASN A 384 4.57 -15.08 -11.37
CA ASN A 384 5.62 -14.44 -12.16
C ASN A 384 5.03 -13.52 -13.24
N SER A 385 3.94 -13.95 -13.89
CA SER A 385 3.22 -13.15 -14.89
C SER A 385 2.58 -11.90 -14.29
N ALA A 386 1.99 -12.02 -13.09
CA ALA A 386 1.44 -10.89 -12.36
C ALA A 386 2.53 -9.86 -12.02
N LEU A 387 3.67 -10.32 -11.47
CA LEU A 387 4.82 -9.47 -11.19
C LEU A 387 5.36 -8.76 -12.44
N GLU A 388 5.48 -9.49 -13.55
CA GLU A 388 5.97 -8.92 -14.80
C GLU A 388 5.03 -7.83 -15.34
N ARG A 389 3.72 -8.07 -15.29
CA ARG A 389 2.71 -7.08 -15.71
C ARG A 389 2.68 -5.84 -14.81
N MET A 390 2.79 -6.03 -13.50
CA MET A 390 2.88 -4.92 -12.54
C MET A 390 4.11 -4.04 -12.81
N ARG A 391 5.24 -4.64 -13.25
CA ARG A 391 6.45 -3.91 -13.68
C ARG A 391 6.28 -3.20 -15.01
N GLN A 392 5.53 -3.77 -15.95
CA GLN A 392 5.26 -3.14 -17.25
C GLN A 392 4.28 -1.95 -17.13
N HIS A 393 3.41 -1.96 -16.12
CA HIS A 393 2.40 -0.91 -15.89
C HIS A 393 2.48 -0.33 -14.48
N PRO A 394 3.61 0.29 -14.08
CA PRO A 394 3.84 0.73 -12.70
C PRO A 394 2.84 1.80 -12.26
N LEU A 395 2.41 2.69 -13.15
CA LEU A 395 1.41 3.71 -12.82
C LEU A 395 0.06 3.11 -12.40
N GLN A 396 -0.31 1.92 -12.89
CA GLN A 396 -1.58 1.27 -12.52
C GLN A 396 -1.47 0.47 -11.20
N SER A 397 -0.28 -0.02 -10.86
CA SER A 397 -0.04 -0.72 -9.58
C SER A 397 0.14 0.23 -8.40
N LEU A 398 0.44 1.51 -8.66
CA LEU A 398 0.56 2.57 -7.65
C LEU A 398 -0.77 3.02 -7.03
N PHE A 399 -1.90 2.64 -7.62
CA PHE A 399 -3.22 3.01 -7.08
C PHE A 399 -3.91 1.81 -6.43
N ALA A 400 -4.44 2.05 -5.23
CA ALA A 400 -5.29 1.09 -4.54
C ALA A 400 -6.58 0.84 -5.33
N VAL A 401 -7.09 -0.39 -5.27
CA VAL A 401 -8.36 -0.79 -5.92
C VAL A 401 -9.34 -1.23 -4.85
N THR A 402 -10.59 -0.80 -4.97
CA THR A 402 -11.69 -1.23 -4.11
C THR A 402 -12.58 -2.19 -4.89
N VAL A 403 -12.84 -3.37 -4.34
CA VAL A 403 -13.75 -4.36 -4.92
C VAL A 403 -15.08 -4.28 -4.17
N MET A 404 -16.16 -4.12 -4.94
CA MET A 404 -17.52 -4.01 -4.41
C MET A 404 -18.36 -5.22 -4.81
N SER A 405 -19.22 -5.68 -3.91
CA SER A 405 -20.26 -6.68 -4.21
C SER A 405 -21.42 -6.07 -5.00
N ARG A 406 -22.33 -6.93 -5.49
CA ARG A 406 -23.51 -6.53 -6.27
C ARG A 406 -24.49 -5.62 -5.52
N ASP A 407 -24.46 -5.66 -4.20
CA ASP A 407 -25.25 -4.80 -3.29
C ASP A 407 -24.46 -3.58 -2.79
N GLY A 408 -23.26 -3.33 -3.31
CA GLY A 408 -22.52 -2.08 -3.11
C GLY A 408 -21.65 -2.06 -1.86
N ARG A 409 -21.48 -3.21 -1.18
CA ARG A 409 -20.55 -3.31 -0.05
C ARG A 409 -19.12 -3.47 -0.56
N VAL A 410 -18.18 -2.80 0.10
CA VAL A 410 -16.75 -3.07 -0.11
C VAL A 410 -16.42 -4.45 0.48
N ILE A 411 -15.97 -5.37 -0.38
CA ILE A 411 -15.64 -6.76 0.01
C ILE A 411 -14.13 -7.03 0.01
N ALA A 412 -13.35 -6.25 -0.73
CA ALA A 412 -11.89 -6.31 -0.69
C ALA A 412 -11.27 -4.95 -1.05
N LYS A 413 -10.05 -4.71 -0.56
CA LYS A 413 -9.21 -3.58 -0.97
C LYS A 413 -7.85 -4.15 -1.39
N ARG A 414 -7.42 -3.86 -2.61
CA ARG A 414 -6.05 -4.10 -3.09
C ARG A 414 -5.23 -2.87 -2.74
N PRO A 415 -4.20 -2.97 -1.88
CA PRO A 415 -3.35 -1.83 -1.56
C PRO A 415 -2.54 -1.38 -2.80
N ALA A 416 -1.96 -0.18 -2.71
CA ALA A 416 -0.99 0.29 -3.69
C ALA A 416 0.32 -0.48 -3.51
N MET A 417 1.00 -0.80 -4.61
CA MET A 417 2.30 -1.44 -4.56
C MET A 417 3.38 -0.45 -4.10
N GLY A 418 4.25 -0.88 -3.21
CA GLY A 418 5.42 -0.12 -2.80
C GLY A 418 6.40 0.08 -3.96
N LEU A 419 7.04 1.24 -4.02
CA LEU A 419 8.16 1.53 -4.93
C LEU A 419 9.51 0.98 -4.40
N GLY A 420 9.49 0.27 -3.27
CA GLY A 420 10.67 -0.31 -2.63
C GLY A 420 11.20 -1.55 -3.35
N GLY A 421 12.46 -1.88 -3.10
CA GLY A 421 13.08 -3.09 -3.65
C GLY A 421 12.70 -4.39 -2.95
N GLU A 422 12.21 -4.32 -1.70
CA GLU A 422 11.74 -5.47 -0.92
C GLU A 422 10.20 -5.51 -0.89
N LEU A 423 9.63 -6.69 -1.07
CA LEU A 423 8.17 -6.90 -1.02
C LEU A 423 7.68 -6.86 0.43
N THR A 424 6.66 -6.05 0.67
CA THR A 424 5.93 -5.95 1.94
C THR A 424 4.73 -6.90 1.98
N GLU A 425 4.11 -7.07 3.16
CA GLU A 425 2.85 -7.82 3.27
C GLU A 425 1.73 -7.24 2.39
N ASP A 426 1.67 -5.90 2.27
CA ASP A 426 0.72 -5.22 1.38
C ASP A 426 0.99 -5.54 -0.10
N ASP A 427 2.26 -5.62 -0.50
CA ASP A 427 2.63 -6.02 -1.86
C ASP A 427 2.16 -7.45 -2.18
N GLU A 428 2.22 -8.37 -1.22
CA GLU A 428 1.71 -9.73 -1.39
C GLU A 428 0.20 -9.77 -1.61
N ILE A 429 -0.57 -8.92 -0.92
CA ILE A 429 -2.02 -8.77 -1.16
C ILE A 429 -2.26 -8.28 -2.59
N ALA A 430 -1.49 -7.29 -3.04
CA ALA A 430 -1.60 -6.74 -4.39
C ALA A 430 -1.27 -7.78 -5.47
N ILE A 431 -0.19 -8.53 -5.30
CA ILE A 431 0.23 -9.61 -6.22
C ILE A 431 -0.84 -10.69 -6.28
N ARG A 432 -1.36 -11.14 -5.13
CA ARG A 432 -2.39 -12.18 -5.07
C ARG A 432 -3.68 -11.75 -5.75
N ALA A 433 -4.11 -10.50 -5.58
CA ALA A 433 -5.27 -9.96 -6.26
C ALA A 433 -5.13 -9.99 -7.79
N GLU A 434 -3.95 -9.65 -8.33
CA GLU A 434 -3.68 -9.75 -9.77
C GLU A 434 -3.63 -11.20 -10.26
N MET A 435 -3.03 -12.12 -9.49
CA MET A 435 -3.06 -13.55 -9.83
C MET A 435 -4.49 -14.09 -9.95
N ILE A 436 -5.38 -13.71 -9.03
CA ILE A 436 -6.78 -14.14 -9.03
C ILE A 436 -7.55 -13.51 -10.20
N ARG A 437 -7.27 -12.24 -10.53
CA ARG A 437 -7.84 -11.59 -11.70
C ARG A 437 -7.47 -12.32 -12.99
N ASP A 438 -6.20 -12.68 -13.13
CA ASP A 438 -5.69 -13.43 -14.29
C ASP A 438 -6.29 -14.82 -14.38
N TYR A 439 -6.36 -15.50 -13.24
CA TYR A 439 -7.06 -16.77 -13.11
C TYR A 439 -8.52 -16.65 -13.56
N GLY A 440 -9.23 -15.58 -13.18
CA GLY A 440 -10.61 -15.36 -13.58
C GLY A 440 -10.81 -15.20 -15.09
N ILE A 441 -9.91 -14.48 -15.75
CA ILE A 441 -9.88 -14.35 -17.22
C ILE A 441 -9.63 -15.72 -17.86
N LEU A 442 -8.65 -16.46 -17.36
CA LEU A 442 -8.32 -17.79 -17.85
C LEU A 442 -9.51 -18.75 -17.73
N VAL A 443 -10.15 -18.82 -16.56
CA VAL A 443 -11.33 -19.67 -16.33
C VAL A 443 -12.44 -19.34 -17.32
N SER A 444 -12.69 -18.06 -17.57
CA SER A 444 -13.71 -17.62 -18.53
C SER A 444 -13.42 -18.14 -19.95
N ILE A 445 -12.15 -18.03 -20.39
CA ILE A 445 -11.70 -18.55 -21.69
C ILE A 445 -11.79 -20.08 -21.73
N VAL A 446 -11.33 -20.78 -20.69
CA VAL A 446 -11.32 -22.25 -20.64
C VAL A 446 -12.74 -22.79 -20.75
N VAL A 447 -13.70 -22.18 -20.06
CA VAL A 447 -15.09 -22.63 -20.10
C VAL A 447 -15.70 -22.40 -21.48
N GLN A 448 -15.59 -21.19 -22.01
CA GLN A 448 -16.20 -20.83 -23.29
C GLN A 448 -15.56 -21.55 -24.47
N ALA A 449 -14.23 -21.75 -24.45
CA ALA A 449 -13.49 -22.34 -25.56
C ALA A 449 -13.36 -23.87 -25.49
N HIS A 450 -13.34 -24.47 -24.29
CA HIS A 450 -13.06 -25.89 -24.14
C HIS A 450 -14.21 -26.67 -23.50
N ILE A 451 -14.57 -26.32 -22.26
CA ILE A 451 -15.48 -27.14 -21.45
C ILE A 451 -16.89 -27.12 -22.05
N TRP A 452 -17.43 -25.94 -22.34
CA TRP A 452 -18.79 -25.82 -22.84
C TRP A 452 -18.98 -26.55 -24.18
N PRO A 453 -18.17 -26.27 -25.24
CA PRO A 453 -18.33 -26.94 -26.53
C PRO A 453 -18.20 -28.47 -26.46
N ALA A 454 -17.25 -28.98 -25.67
CA ALA A 454 -17.04 -30.41 -25.52
C ALA A 454 -18.17 -31.10 -24.73
N LEU A 455 -18.75 -30.41 -23.73
CA LEU A 455 -19.93 -30.90 -23.03
C LEU A 455 -21.13 -31.07 -23.97
N GLU A 456 -21.30 -30.16 -24.94
CA GLU A 456 -22.36 -30.32 -25.95
C GLU A 456 -22.19 -31.58 -26.78
N VAL A 457 -20.96 -31.90 -27.19
CA VAL A 457 -20.67 -33.12 -27.95
C VAL A 457 -20.94 -34.36 -27.09
N LEU A 458 -20.51 -34.37 -25.83
CA LEU A 458 -20.77 -35.49 -24.92
C LEU A 458 -22.28 -35.76 -24.77
N LEU A 459 -23.08 -34.71 -24.60
CA LEU A 459 -24.54 -34.81 -24.48
C LEU A 459 -25.20 -35.32 -25.76
N LEU A 460 -24.63 -35.01 -26.93
CA LEU A 460 -25.13 -35.47 -28.23
C LEU A 460 -24.78 -36.95 -28.49
N GLU A 461 -23.58 -37.39 -28.11
CA GLU A 461 -23.07 -38.72 -28.45
C GLU A 461 -23.32 -39.78 -27.37
N HIS A 462 -23.54 -39.38 -26.12
CA HIS A 462 -23.57 -40.32 -24.99
C HIS A 462 -24.76 -40.12 -24.06
N ARG A 463 -25.40 -41.26 -23.73
CA ARG A 463 -26.45 -41.34 -22.71
C ARG A 463 -25.88 -41.84 -21.39
N LEU A 464 -25.19 -40.97 -20.66
CA LEU A 464 -24.78 -41.20 -19.28
C LEU A 464 -25.95 -40.94 -18.33
N ARG A 465 -26.10 -41.76 -17.30
CA ARG A 465 -27.19 -41.68 -16.31
C ARG A 465 -26.64 -41.29 -14.95
N GLU A 466 -27.51 -40.82 -14.06
CA GLU A 466 -27.16 -40.55 -12.65
C GLU A 466 -26.42 -41.74 -12.00
N SER A 467 -26.86 -42.98 -12.25
CA SER A 467 -26.21 -44.18 -11.73
C SER A 467 -24.75 -44.31 -12.13
N ASP A 468 -24.41 -43.85 -13.34
CA ASP A 468 -23.05 -43.98 -13.89
C ASP A 468 -22.11 -42.98 -13.18
N PHE A 469 -22.59 -41.78 -12.84
CA PHE A 469 -21.84 -40.80 -12.04
C PHE A 469 -21.75 -41.16 -10.56
N ILE A 470 -22.80 -41.77 -9.99
CA ILE A 470 -22.74 -42.33 -8.63
C ILE A 470 -21.71 -43.45 -8.56
N GLU A 471 -21.64 -44.31 -9.58
CA GLU A 471 -20.67 -45.40 -9.62
C GLU A 471 -19.23 -44.90 -9.81
N LEU A 472 -19.05 -43.86 -10.62
CA LEU A 472 -17.79 -43.13 -10.75
C LEU A 472 -17.34 -42.57 -9.39
N ALA A 473 -18.22 -41.85 -8.69
CA ALA A 473 -17.93 -41.28 -7.37
C ALA A 473 -17.64 -42.36 -6.32
N ARG A 474 -18.32 -43.51 -6.38
CA ARG A 474 -18.10 -44.65 -5.46
C ARG A 474 -16.68 -45.20 -5.54
N HIS A 475 -16.15 -45.32 -6.76
CA HIS A 475 -14.84 -45.90 -7.04
C HIS A 475 -13.71 -44.86 -7.09
N SER A 476 -14.03 -43.58 -7.01
CA SER A 476 -13.06 -42.50 -6.90
C SER A 476 -12.49 -42.42 -5.47
N PRO A 477 -11.16 -42.52 -5.28
CA PRO A 477 -10.54 -42.41 -3.96
C PRO A 477 -10.69 -41.03 -3.31
N ILE A 478 -10.86 -39.96 -4.10
CA ILE A 478 -10.96 -38.61 -3.56
C ILE A 478 -12.33 -38.33 -2.92
N VAL A 479 -13.37 -39.10 -3.27
CA VAL A 479 -14.72 -38.90 -2.77
C VAL A 479 -14.92 -39.64 -1.44
N PRO A 480 -15.32 -38.95 -0.35
CA PRO A 480 -15.68 -39.60 0.91
C PRO A 480 -16.84 -40.58 0.72
N LYS A 481 -16.73 -41.79 1.31
CA LYS A 481 -17.64 -42.92 1.00
C LYS A 481 -19.09 -42.65 1.38
N GLU A 482 -19.31 -41.88 2.43
CA GLU A 482 -20.62 -41.44 2.92
C GLU A 482 -21.24 -40.32 2.07
N ARG A 483 -20.48 -39.72 1.14
CA ARG A 483 -20.92 -38.60 0.29
C ARG A 483 -21.11 -38.97 -1.19
N VAL A 484 -20.89 -40.23 -1.55
CA VAL A 484 -20.96 -40.76 -2.93
C VAL A 484 -22.25 -40.36 -3.65
N GLY A 485 -23.41 -40.49 -2.99
CA GLY A 485 -24.69 -40.14 -3.61
C GLY A 485 -24.84 -38.65 -3.91
N LEU A 486 -24.37 -37.78 -3.02
CA LEU A 486 -24.43 -36.32 -3.21
C LEU A 486 -23.46 -35.87 -4.31
N PHE A 487 -22.24 -36.39 -4.31
CA PHE A 487 -21.26 -36.14 -5.38
C PHE A 487 -21.78 -36.61 -6.74
N GLY A 488 -22.23 -37.87 -6.85
CA GLY A 488 -22.70 -38.42 -8.12
C GLY A 488 -23.90 -37.65 -8.69
N LYS A 489 -24.87 -37.27 -7.85
CA LYS A 489 -26.01 -36.43 -8.25
C LYS A 489 -25.59 -35.04 -8.71
N GLY A 490 -24.69 -34.40 -7.98
CA GLY A 490 -24.17 -33.08 -8.36
C GLY A 490 -23.39 -33.11 -9.67
N LEU A 491 -22.58 -34.15 -9.89
CA LEU A 491 -21.85 -34.34 -11.15
C LEU A 491 -22.82 -34.56 -12.32
N PHE A 492 -23.84 -35.41 -12.13
CA PHE A 492 -24.85 -35.67 -13.15
C PHE A 492 -25.70 -34.43 -13.47
N ALA A 493 -26.13 -33.67 -12.46
CA ALA A 493 -26.89 -32.44 -12.67
C ALA A 493 -26.14 -31.45 -13.57
N GLY A 494 -24.85 -31.20 -13.30
CA GLY A 494 -24.07 -30.31 -14.15
C GLY A 494 -23.75 -30.91 -15.53
N TYR A 495 -23.70 -32.24 -15.66
CA TYR A 495 -23.62 -32.89 -16.99
C TYR A 495 -24.86 -32.56 -17.82
N GLU A 496 -26.05 -32.54 -17.21
CA GLU A 496 -27.31 -32.10 -17.84
C GLU A 496 -27.48 -30.58 -17.90
N ARG A 497 -26.44 -29.80 -17.56
CA ARG A 497 -26.42 -28.33 -17.50
C ARG A 497 -27.32 -27.72 -16.42
N ASP A 498 -27.79 -28.50 -15.46
CA ASP A 498 -28.41 -28.00 -14.23
C ASP A 498 -27.33 -27.63 -13.21
N PHE A 499 -26.67 -26.50 -13.48
CA PHE A 499 -25.61 -25.98 -12.60
C PHE A 499 -26.14 -25.46 -11.28
N VAL A 500 -27.41 -25.06 -11.21
CA VAL A 500 -28.08 -24.66 -9.97
C VAL A 500 -28.05 -25.84 -9.00
N THR A 501 -28.61 -26.99 -9.39
CA THR A 501 -28.58 -28.20 -8.55
C THR A 501 -27.16 -28.69 -8.33
N ALA A 502 -26.30 -28.67 -9.35
CA ALA A 502 -24.92 -29.14 -9.26
C ALA A 502 -24.14 -28.40 -8.17
N LEU A 503 -24.17 -27.05 -8.18
CA LEU A 503 -23.41 -26.25 -7.24
C LEU A 503 -23.92 -26.39 -5.80
N HIS A 504 -25.23 -26.39 -5.59
CA HIS A 504 -25.83 -26.53 -4.26
C HIS A 504 -25.50 -27.89 -3.62
N LEU A 505 -25.27 -28.93 -4.43
CA LEU A 505 -24.79 -30.23 -3.96
C LEU A 505 -23.26 -30.26 -3.80
N LEU A 506 -22.52 -29.81 -4.80
CA LEU A 506 -21.06 -29.99 -4.90
C LEU A 506 -20.27 -29.04 -4.03
N ILE A 507 -20.62 -27.76 -3.90
CA ILE A 507 -19.81 -26.80 -3.14
C ILE A 507 -19.62 -27.23 -1.67
N PRO A 508 -20.69 -27.57 -0.91
CA PRO A 508 -20.53 -28.09 0.45
C PRO A 508 -19.77 -29.42 0.50
N GLN A 509 -19.90 -30.23 -0.55
CA GLN A 509 -19.27 -31.54 -0.70
C GLN A 509 -17.76 -31.42 -0.97
N ILE A 510 -17.30 -30.42 -1.74
CA ILE A 510 -15.89 -30.13 -1.96
C ILE A 510 -15.25 -29.62 -0.66
N GLU A 511 -15.91 -28.73 0.09
CA GLU A 511 -15.41 -28.32 1.41
C GLU A 511 -15.24 -29.53 2.35
N HIS A 512 -16.23 -30.44 2.36
CA HIS A 512 -16.15 -31.66 3.15
C HIS A 512 -15.03 -32.60 2.67
N LEU A 513 -14.83 -32.72 1.36
CA LEU A 513 -13.72 -33.47 0.76
C LEU A 513 -12.37 -32.92 1.24
N VAL A 514 -12.16 -31.60 1.15
CA VAL A 514 -10.92 -30.95 1.63
C VAL A 514 -10.68 -31.27 3.10
N ARG A 515 -11.72 -31.13 3.92
CA ARG A 515 -11.66 -31.44 5.36
C ARG A 515 -11.26 -32.89 5.63
N VAL A 516 -11.89 -33.85 4.95
CA VAL A 516 -11.64 -35.28 5.20
C VAL A 516 -10.19 -35.65 4.85
N HIS A 517 -9.67 -35.21 3.72
CA HIS A 517 -8.28 -35.51 3.33
C HIS A 517 -7.26 -34.85 4.24
N LEU A 518 -7.51 -33.62 4.72
CA LEU A 518 -6.65 -33.00 5.72
C LEU A 518 -6.67 -33.76 7.06
N LYS A 519 -7.86 -34.20 7.52
CA LYS A 519 -7.95 -35.07 8.72
C LYS A 519 -7.16 -36.37 8.54
N GLN A 520 -7.23 -36.99 7.37
CA GLN A 520 -6.49 -38.21 7.05
C GLN A 520 -4.97 -37.99 7.04
N ALA A 521 -4.52 -36.78 6.70
CA ALA A 521 -3.12 -36.36 6.81
C ALA A 521 -2.69 -35.97 8.25
N GLY A 522 -3.58 -36.08 9.23
CA GLY A 522 -3.30 -35.74 10.64
C GLY A 522 -3.44 -34.25 10.98
N THR A 523 -3.96 -33.44 10.06
CA THR A 523 -4.16 -32.00 10.26
C THR A 523 -5.38 -31.73 11.16
N LYS A 524 -5.23 -30.80 12.12
CA LYS A 524 -6.36 -30.34 12.94
C LYS A 524 -7.26 -29.42 12.13
N THR A 525 -8.50 -29.83 11.89
CA THR A 525 -9.49 -29.07 11.10
C THR A 525 -10.52 -28.34 11.95
N THR A 526 -10.29 -28.23 13.25
CA THR A 526 -11.21 -27.60 14.20
C THR A 526 -10.53 -26.44 14.91
N ASN A 527 -11.33 -25.48 15.35
CA ASN A 527 -10.91 -24.39 16.23
C ASN A 527 -11.65 -24.48 17.56
N LEU A 528 -10.93 -24.23 18.66
CA LEU A 528 -11.46 -24.18 20.02
C LEU A 528 -11.60 -22.73 20.44
N ASP A 529 -12.82 -22.29 20.72
CA ASP A 529 -13.04 -20.92 21.19
C ASP A 529 -12.70 -20.75 22.69
N LYS A 530 -12.79 -19.50 23.16
CA LYS A 530 -12.49 -19.12 24.55
C LYS A 530 -13.39 -19.80 25.59
N ASP A 531 -14.56 -20.31 25.17
CA ASP A 531 -15.55 -20.96 26.02
C ASP A 531 -15.37 -22.49 25.99
N GLY A 532 -14.36 -22.99 25.27
CA GLY A 532 -14.06 -24.42 25.15
C GLY A 532 -14.94 -25.14 24.14
N ILE A 533 -15.61 -24.43 23.24
CA ILE A 533 -16.44 -25.02 22.18
C ILE A 533 -15.58 -25.28 20.95
N GLU A 534 -15.59 -26.52 20.47
CA GLU A 534 -14.86 -26.92 19.28
C GLU A 534 -15.77 -26.84 18.04
N ASN A 535 -15.35 -26.04 17.05
CA ASN A 535 -16.07 -25.83 15.80
C ASN A 535 -15.22 -26.29 14.60
N GLU A 536 -15.85 -26.84 13.57
CA GLU A 536 -15.17 -27.17 12.31
C GLU A 536 -14.75 -25.91 11.55
N ASN A 537 -13.54 -25.93 11.02
CA ASN A 537 -13.04 -24.88 10.15
C ASN A 537 -13.77 -24.92 8.80
N GLY A 538 -14.10 -23.73 8.27
CA GLY A 538 -14.61 -23.57 6.92
C GLY A 538 -13.51 -23.69 5.86
N MET A 539 -13.88 -23.83 4.58
CA MET A 539 -12.94 -24.05 3.49
C MET A 539 -11.82 -23.00 3.43
N SER A 540 -12.15 -21.71 3.61
CA SER A 540 -11.17 -20.62 3.58
C SER A 540 -10.03 -20.80 4.58
N THR A 541 -10.33 -21.33 5.77
CA THR A 541 -9.32 -21.63 6.78
C THR A 541 -8.54 -22.90 6.41
N LEU A 542 -9.21 -23.92 5.89
CA LEU A 542 -8.59 -25.21 5.55
C LEU A 542 -7.56 -25.08 4.43
N VAL A 543 -7.88 -24.32 3.37
CA VAL A 543 -6.96 -24.12 2.24
C VAL A 543 -5.77 -23.22 2.60
N GLY A 544 -5.87 -22.43 3.67
CA GLY A 544 -4.77 -21.61 4.19
C GLY A 544 -3.78 -22.38 5.08
N LEU A 545 -4.03 -23.67 5.36
CA LEU A 545 -3.10 -24.50 6.14
C LEU A 545 -1.93 -24.95 5.27
N PRO A 546 -0.67 -24.92 5.76
CA PRO A 546 0.48 -25.43 5.02
C PRO A 546 0.32 -26.89 4.58
N GLU A 547 -0.37 -27.71 5.37
CA GLU A 547 -0.66 -29.11 5.06
C GLU A 547 -1.59 -29.26 3.84
N ALA A 548 -2.39 -28.25 3.49
CA ALA A 548 -3.23 -28.28 2.29
C ALA A 548 -2.38 -28.41 1.03
N GLU A 549 -1.24 -27.73 0.95
CA GLU A 549 -0.33 -27.85 -0.19
C GLU A 549 0.34 -29.22 -0.24
N GLN A 550 0.58 -29.86 0.90
CA GLN A 550 1.14 -31.22 0.95
C GLN A 550 0.14 -32.26 0.43
N VAL A 551 -1.15 -32.09 0.75
CA VAL A 551 -2.21 -33.03 0.37
C VAL A 551 -2.67 -32.81 -1.07
N PHE A 552 -2.86 -31.57 -1.49
CA PHE A 552 -3.50 -31.23 -2.77
C PHE A 552 -2.54 -30.66 -3.82
N GLY A 553 -1.34 -30.24 -3.41
CA GLY A 553 -0.41 -29.48 -4.24
C GLY A 553 -0.76 -28.00 -4.29
N LYS A 554 0.27 -27.14 -4.41
CA LYS A 554 0.15 -25.68 -4.43
C LYS A 554 -0.85 -25.15 -5.48
N ASP A 555 -0.86 -25.78 -6.66
CA ASP A 555 -1.68 -25.35 -7.80
C ASP A 555 -3.17 -25.54 -7.53
N LEU A 556 -3.56 -26.70 -7.01
CA LEU A 556 -4.96 -26.99 -6.68
C LEU A 556 -5.43 -26.22 -5.45
N VAL A 557 -4.55 -26.00 -4.47
CA VAL A 557 -4.85 -25.11 -3.32
C VAL A 557 -5.15 -23.70 -3.80
N PHE A 558 -4.34 -23.16 -4.72
CA PHE A 558 -4.58 -21.86 -5.33
C PHE A 558 -5.92 -21.81 -6.09
N GLU A 559 -6.27 -22.85 -6.87
CA GLU A 559 -7.58 -22.92 -7.54
C GLU A 559 -8.73 -22.97 -6.54
N PHE A 560 -8.63 -23.78 -5.48
CA PHE A 560 -9.66 -23.86 -4.46
C PHE A 560 -9.88 -22.52 -3.77
N GLU A 561 -8.80 -21.86 -3.38
CA GLU A 561 -8.89 -20.57 -2.73
C GLU A 561 -9.47 -19.51 -3.67
N SER A 562 -8.94 -19.40 -4.88
CA SER A 562 -9.33 -18.38 -5.86
C SER A 562 -10.79 -18.53 -6.28
N LEU A 563 -11.27 -19.76 -6.49
CA LEU A 563 -12.62 -20.03 -6.98
C LEU A 563 -13.67 -20.03 -5.87
N PHE A 564 -13.36 -20.58 -4.69
CA PHE A 564 -14.36 -20.80 -3.64
C PHE A 564 -14.28 -19.78 -2.51
N CYS A 565 -13.11 -19.24 -2.17
CA CYS A 565 -12.87 -18.63 -0.86
C CYS A 565 -12.46 -17.15 -0.88
N ASN A 566 -11.85 -16.67 -1.98
CA ASN A 566 -11.21 -15.36 -2.00
C ASN A 566 -12.15 -14.27 -2.54
N ALA A 567 -12.20 -13.12 -1.85
CA ALA A 567 -13.05 -11.98 -2.18
C ALA A 567 -12.61 -11.21 -3.45
N PHE A 568 -11.37 -11.40 -3.93
CA PHE A 568 -10.93 -10.93 -5.25
C PHE A 568 -11.42 -11.84 -6.38
N GLY A 569 -11.85 -13.06 -6.06
CA GLY A 569 -12.40 -14.04 -6.99
C GLY A 569 -13.92 -14.15 -6.86
N PRO A 570 -14.54 -15.14 -7.53
CA PRO A 570 -15.99 -15.34 -7.49
C PRO A 570 -16.52 -15.77 -6.11
N ASN A 571 -15.65 -16.21 -5.20
CA ASN A 571 -15.99 -16.52 -3.80
C ASN A 571 -17.20 -17.47 -3.66
N LEU A 572 -17.30 -18.45 -4.57
CA LEU A 572 -18.53 -19.22 -4.80
C LEU A 572 -19.07 -19.90 -3.54
N ARG A 573 -18.19 -20.33 -2.63
CA ARG A 573 -18.60 -20.99 -1.39
C ARG A 573 -19.34 -20.03 -0.47
N ASN A 574 -18.84 -18.81 -0.31
CA ASN A 574 -19.46 -17.83 0.56
C ASN A 574 -20.73 -17.24 -0.08
N GLU A 575 -20.70 -16.92 -1.37
CA GLU A 575 -21.87 -16.42 -2.07
C GLU A 575 -23.02 -17.43 -2.03
N LEU A 576 -22.75 -18.72 -2.27
CA LEU A 576 -23.77 -19.77 -2.17
C LEU A 576 -24.26 -19.95 -0.73
N ALA A 577 -23.36 -20.06 0.25
CA ALA A 577 -23.74 -20.32 1.64
C ALA A 577 -24.54 -19.16 2.28
N HIS A 578 -24.32 -17.93 1.82
CA HIS A 578 -25.06 -16.75 2.27
C HIS A 578 -26.31 -16.44 1.43
N GLY A 579 -26.60 -17.23 0.39
CA GLY A 579 -27.74 -17.01 -0.50
C GLY A 579 -27.61 -15.78 -1.39
N LEU A 580 -26.37 -15.34 -1.67
CA LEU A 580 -26.05 -14.20 -2.52
C LEU A 580 -25.81 -14.60 -3.98
N LEU A 581 -25.54 -15.88 -4.24
CA LEU A 581 -25.41 -16.43 -5.59
C LEU A 581 -26.80 -16.61 -6.23
N ASP A 582 -27.11 -15.79 -7.23
CA ASP A 582 -28.36 -15.89 -8.00
C ASP A 582 -28.28 -16.93 -9.14
N GLU A 583 -29.40 -17.11 -9.85
CA GLU A 583 -29.54 -18.10 -10.92
C GLU A 583 -28.57 -17.82 -12.09
N ASP A 584 -28.39 -16.56 -12.48
CA ASP A 584 -27.41 -16.17 -13.49
C ASP A 584 -25.98 -16.46 -13.02
N GLY A 585 -25.67 -16.20 -11.74
CA GLY A 585 -24.41 -16.57 -11.11
C GLY A 585 -24.14 -18.08 -11.16
N CYS A 586 -25.17 -18.90 -10.97
CA CYS A 586 -25.09 -20.36 -11.10
C CYS A 586 -24.78 -20.82 -12.52
N ASN A 587 -24.99 -19.99 -13.54
CA ASN A 587 -24.66 -20.28 -14.94
C ASN A 587 -23.40 -19.57 -15.43
N SER A 588 -22.66 -18.90 -14.52
CA SER A 588 -21.42 -18.21 -14.84
C SER A 588 -20.31 -19.17 -15.29
N PRO A 589 -19.28 -18.68 -16.01
CA PRO A 589 -18.10 -19.48 -16.30
C PRO A 589 -17.47 -20.08 -15.03
N PHE A 590 -17.43 -19.32 -13.93
CA PHE A 590 -16.89 -19.80 -12.66
C PHE A 590 -17.66 -20.99 -12.09
N ALA A 591 -19.00 -20.96 -12.17
CA ALA A 591 -19.88 -22.05 -11.76
C ALA A 591 -19.64 -23.31 -12.58
N ILE A 592 -19.60 -23.18 -13.91
CA ILE A 592 -19.36 -24.29 -14.84
C ILE A 592 -17.97 -24.89 -14.60
N TYR A 593 -16.96 -24.04 -14.39
CA TYR A 593 -15.60 -24.49 -14.07
C TYR A 593 -15.55 -25.21 -12.73
N ALA A 594 -16.25 -24.72 -11.70
CA ALA A 594 -16.30 -25.38 -10.39
C ALA A 594 -16.90 -26.80 -10.48
N TRP A 595 -17.99 -26.98 -11.24
CA TRP A 595 -18.54 -28.29 -11.54
C TRP A 595 -17.55 -29.17 -12.31
N TRP A 596 -16.94 -28.63 -13.38
CA TRP A 596 -15.97 -29.38 -14.19
C TRP A 596 -14.73 -29.78 -13.38
N LEU A 597 -14.25 -28.92 -12.47
CA LEU A 597 -13.14 -29.22 -11.56
C LEU A 597 -13.50 -30.40 -10.64
N ALA A 598 -14.73 -30.42 -10.09
CA ALA A 598 -15.21 -31.55 -9.29
C ALA A 598 -15.25 -32.86 -10.11
N LEU A 599 -15.72 -32.79 -11.36
CA LEU A 599 -15.74 -33.92 -12.28
C LEU A 599 -14.31 -34.40 -12.58
N ARG A 600 -13.40 -33.49 -12.93
CA ARG A 600 -11.99 -33.78 -13.21
C ARG A 600 -11.33 -34.49 -12.03
N LEU A 601 -11.45 -33.94 -10.82
CA LEU A 601 -10.87 -34.53 -9.62
C LEU A 601 -11.43 -35.93 -9.37
N THR A 602 -12.74 -36.09 -9.48
CA THR A 602 -13.42 -37.39 -9.26
C THR A 602 -12.99 -38.41 -10.32
N PHE A 603 -12.99 -38.00 -11.60
CA PHE A 603 -12.69 -38.88 -12.72
C PHE A 603 -11.22 -39.28 -12.78
N ASN A 604 -10.28 -38.35 -12.63
CA ASN A 604 -8.86 -38.65 -12.74
C ASN A 604 -8.37 -39.54 -11.59
N THR A 605 -8.88 -39.35 -10.38
CA THR A 605 -8.50 -40.22 -9.25
C THR A 605 -9.11 -41.62 -9.38
N TRP A 606 -10.33 -41.74 -9.89
CA TRP A 606 -10.89 -43.03 -10.31
C TRP A 606 -10.05 -43.68 -11.42
N TRP A 607 -9.74 -42.93 -12.49
CA TRP A 607 -9.01 -43.44 -13.65
C TRP A 607 -7.63 -43.96 -13.28
N ASN A 608 -6.88 -43.22 -12.46
CA ASN A 608 -5.57 -43.61 -11.97
C ASN A 608 -5.64 -44.85 -11.05
N SER A 609 -6.70 -44.99 -10.26
CA SER A 609 -6.93 -46.19 -9.45
C SER A 609 -7.30 -47.41 -10.30
N ALA A 610 -8.03 -47.21 -11.39
CA ALA A 610 -8.44 -48.28 -12.31
C ALA A 610 -7.33 -48.67 -13.30
N ASN A 611 -6.40 -47.76 -13.58
CA ASN A 611 -5.28 -47.94 -14.51
C ASN A 611 -3.96 -47.52 -13.84
N PRO A 612 -3.47 -48.28 -12.85
CA PRO A 612 -2.21 -47.96 -12.19
C PRO A 612 -1.06 -47.95 -13.21
N ILE A 613 -0.30 -46.86 -13.23
CA ILE A 613 0.91 -46.76 -14.06
C ILE A 613 1.92 -47.75 -13.47
N SER A 614 2.36 -48.72 -14.27
CA SER A 614 3.50 -49.58 -13.91
C SER A 614 4.71 -48.68 -13.64
N GLU A 615 5.31 -48.75 -12.46
CA GLU A 615 6.57 -48.04 -12.20
C GLU A 615 7.59 -48.40 -13.29
N PRO A 616 8.33 -47.42 -13.85
CA PRO A 616 9.50 -47.74 -14.64
C PRO A 616 10.50 -48.45 -13.72
N GLN A 617 10.87 -49.69 -14.07
CA GLN A 617 11.95 -50.43 -13.40
C GLN A 617 13.29 -49.72 -13.53
#